data_AF-A0A8H7SIY1-F1
#
_entry.id   AF-A0A8H7SIY1-F1
#
_cell.length_a   1.000
_cell.length_b   1.000
_cell.length_c   1.000
_cell.angle_alpha   90.00
_cell.angle_beta   90.00
_cell.angle_gamma   90.00
#
_symmetry.space_group_name_H-M   'P 1'
#
loop_
_entity.id
_entity.type
_entity.pdbx_description
1 polymer ?
#
loop_
_entity_poly.entity_id
_entity_poly.type
_entity_poly.pdbx_seq_one_letter_code
_entity_poly.pdbx_strand_id
1 'polypeptide(L)'
;MSDKGIDSALYFSIDLNSIRLPLSWKPGSDLMSKDIPADSYKVAPNEWADGTRSDVVYSVRDKSTVETPPILIEFQSEVSSDIMGRLNRYSLSCKGRYNVYPIIVIFAINGFSSVEAEKEFVGVSGSPFLKIDSKFWAKDCLLISQNSIDAYISQTPLDHIVALGYFLTIGSLSLNTLEYKLDHTVQLWRNTFDLIQKN
;
A
#
# COMPACT_ATOMS: atom_id res chain seq x y z
N MET A 1 28.93 32.87 -15.82
CA MET A 1 27.51 33.00 -15.45
C MET A 1 27.16 31.78 -14.65
N SER A 2 26.83 32.00 -13.38
CA SER A 2 26.63 30.98 -12.37
C SER A 2 25.33 30.21 -12.58
N ASP A 3 25.48 28.90 -12.44
CA ASP A 3 24.54 27.90 -11.97
C ASP A 3 23.35 28.45 -11.17
N LYS A 4 22.14 28.03 -11.54
CA LYS A 4 20.98 27.97 -10.64
C LYS A 4 20.31 26.63 -10.87
N GLY A 5 20.84 25.63 -10.16
CA GLY A 5 20.22 24.34 -9.97
C GLY A 5 18.75 24.51 -9.63
N ILE A 6 17.94 23.66 -10.27
CA ILE A 6 16.58 23.40 -9.84
C ILE A 6 16.73 22.77 -8.46
N ASP A 7 16.34 23.55 -7.45
CA ASP A 7 16.42 23.19 -6.04
C ASP A 7 15.60 21.91 -5.82
N SER A 8 16.29 20.77 -5.74
CA SER A 8 15.72 19.44 -5.50
C SER A 8 15.24 19.26 -4.05
N ALA A 9 14.91 20.36 -3.36
CA ALA A 9 14.76 20.44 -1.90
C ALA A 9 13.33 20.76 -1.43
N LEU A 10 12.30 20.49 -2.23
CA LEU A 10 10.89 20.55 -1.79
C LEU A 10 10.17 19.20 -1.95
N TYR A 11 10.85 18.10 -1.64
CA TYR A 11 10.15 16.88 -1.25
C TYR A 11 9.71 17.05 0.21
N PHE A 12 8.48 17.53 0.43
CA PHE A 12 7.86 17.34 1.74
C PHE A 12 7.67 15.84 1.94
N SER A 13 8.31 15.31 2.98
CA SER A 13 8.05 13.96 3.46
C SER A 13 6.58 13.87 3.86
N ILE A 14 5.78 13.11 3.12
CA ILE A 14 4.51 12.61 3.66
C ILE A 14 4.89 11.86 4.94
N ASP A 15 4.36 12.26 6.09
CA ASP A 15 4.54 11.47 7.30
C ASP A 15 3.71 10.20 7.15
N LEU A 16 4.36 9.14 6.66
CA LEU A 16 3.74 7.84 6.46
C LEU A 16 3.11 7.29 7.75
N ASN A 17 3.58 7.73 8.93
CA ASN A 17 3.01 7.33 10.22
C ASN A 17 1.63 7.96 10.48
N SER A 18 1.30 9.06 9.80
CA SER A 18 0.03 9.76 9.90
C SER A 18 -1.00 9.28 8.88
N ILE A 19 -0.60 8.48 7.88
CA ILE A 19 -1.52 7.95 6.88
C ILE A 19 -2.56 7.08 7.60
N ARG A 20 -3.82 7.51 7.52
CA ARG A 20 -4.97 6.67 7.83
C ARG A 20 -5.67 6.40 6.52
N LEU A 21 -5.81 5.12 6.21
CA LEU A 21 -6.58 4.71 5.04
C LEU A 21 -8.05 5.14 5.25
N PRO A 22 -8.75 5.63 4.23
CA PRO A 22 -10.10 6.16 4.32
C PRO A 22 -11.05 5.21 4.99
N LEU A 23 -12.01 5.81 5.71
CA LEU A 23 -13.12 5.09 6.32
C LEU A 23 -13.96 4.32 5.29
N SER A 24 -13.92 4.72 4.02
CA SER A 24 -14.59 4.03 2.92
C SER A 24 -13.83 2.82 2.39
N TRP A 25 -12.53 2.69 2.68
CA TRP A 25 -11.72 1.58 2.20
C TRP A 25 -12.07 0.30 2.96
N LYS A 26 -12.40 -0.74 2.19
CA LYS A 26 -12.89 -2.02 2.68
C LYS A 26 -11.94 -3.10 2.15
N PRO A 27 -10.89 -3.47 2.89
CA PRO A 27 -9.84 -4.38 2.40
C PRO A 27 -10.38 -5.73 1.87
N GLY A 28 -11.51 -6.21 2.41
CA GLY A 28 -12.18 -7.40 1.86
C GLY A 28 -12.57 -7.24 0.40
N SER A 29 -13.34 -6.21 0.06
CA SER A 29 -13.83 -5.99 -1.31
C SER A 29 -12.80 -5.29 -2.22
N ASP A 30 -11.98 -4.41 -1.64
CA ASP A 30 -11.16 -3.46 -2.40
C ASP A 30 -9.73 -4.00 -2.65
N LEU A 31 -9.33 -5.08 -1.96
CA LEU A 31 -8.00 -5.69 -2.11
C LEU A 31 -8.07 -7.20 -2.39
N MET A 32 -9.02 -7.92 -1.83
CA MET A 32 -9.03 -9.38 -1.85
C MET A 32 -9.95 -9.96 -2.93
N SER A 33 -11.26 -9.81 -2.76
CA SER A 33 -12.30 -10.28 -3.69
C SER A 33 -13.61 -9.59 -3.36
N LYS A 34 -14.42 -9.32 -4.39
CA LYS A 34 -15.78 -8.77 -4.23
C LYS A 34 -16.71 -9.67 -3.41
N ASP A 35 -16.35 -10.93 -3.22
CA ASP A 35 -17.13 -11.91 -2.47
C ASP A 35 -16.86 -11.89 -0.95
N ILE A 36 -15.85 -11.14 -0.48
CA ILE A 36 -15.61 -10.97 0.95
C ILE A 36 -16.41 -9.77 1.46
N PRO A 37 -17.28 -9.95 2.49
CA PRO A 37 -18.06 -8.84 3.03
C PRO A 37 -17.18 -7.67 3.46
N ALA A 38 -17.62 -6.46 3.12
CA ALA A 38 -16.91 -5.21 3.34
C ALA A 38 -16.46 -4.99 4.81
N ASP A 39 -17.22 -5.50 5.76
CA ASP A 39 -17.00 -5.36 7.20
C ASP A 39 -16.26 -6.55 7.83
N SER A 40 -15.78 -7.51 7.03
CA SER A 40 -15.07 -8.70 7.53
C SER A 40 -13.76 -8.38 8.23
N TYR A 41 -13.15 -7.22 7.93
CA TYR A 41 -11.87 -6.79 8.49
C TYR A 41 -12.04 -5.65 9.51
N LYS A 42 -11.10 -5.59 10.44
CA LYS A 42 -10.91 -4.47 11.38
C LYS A 42 -9.43 -4.12 11.46
N VAL A 43 -9.15 -2.85 11.78
CA VAL A 43 -7.78 -2.43 12.11
C VAL A 43 -7.34 -3.18 13.36
N ALA A 44 -6.13 -3.72 13.33
CA ALA A 44 -5.53 -4.48 14.42
C ALA A 44 -4.23 -3.82 14.91
N PRO A 45 -3.74 -4.17 16.12
CA PRO A 45 -2.45 -3.71 16.59
C PRO A 45 -1.31 -4.08 15.63
N ASN A 46 -0.50 -3.09 15.29
CA ASN A 46 0.60 -3.19 14.33
C ASN A 46 2.00 -3.30 14.99
N GLU A 47 2.04 -3.32 16.32
CA GLU A 47 3.26 -3.59 17.09
C GLU A 47 3.46 -5.10 17.27
N TRP A 48 4.71 -5.54 17.16
CA TRP A 48 5.13 -6.94 17.24
C TRP A 48 5.85 -7.22 18.56
N ALA A 49 5.98 -8.51 18.90
CA ALA A 49 6.55 -8.92 20.19
C ALA A 49 8.04 -8.58 20.34
N ASP A 50 8.75 -8.37 19.23
CA ASP A 50 10.15 -7.93 19.20
C ASP A 50 10.31 -6.40 19.32
N GLY A 51 9.21 -5.67 19.56
CA GLY A 51 9.19 -4.21 19.66
C GLY A 51 9.20 -3.48 18.31
N THR A 52 9.22 -4.21 17.20
CA THR A 52 9.08 -3.60 15.86
C THR A 52 7.63 -3.27 15.54
N ARG A 53 7.39 -2.42 14.54
CA ARG A 53 6.06 -1.96 14.17
C ARG A 53 5.89 -1.91 12.65
N SER A 54 4.81 -2.50 12.15
CA SER A 54 4.38 -2.32 10.76
C SER A 54 3.51 -1.08 10.59
N ASP A 55 3.29 -0.62 9.36
CA ASP A 55 2.44 0.57 9.16
C ASP A 55 0.98 0.29 9.47
N VAL A 56 0.35 -0.67 8.76
CA VAL A 56 -1.05 -1.02 8.97
C VAL A 56 -1.26 -2.53 8.96
N VAL A 57 -2.10 -3.01 9.89
CA VAL A 57 -2.55 -4.41 9.95
C VAL A 57 -4.06 -4.45 10.00
N TYR A 58 -4.67 -5.23 9.12
CA TYR A 58 -6.06 -5.65 9.25
C TYR A 58 -6.12 -7.10 9.67
N SER A 59 -6.92 -7.36 10.70
CA SER A 59 -7.32 -8.72 11.04
C SER A 59 -8.76 -8.95 10.62
N VAL A 60 -9.10 -10.20 10.36
CA VAL A 60 -10.51 -10.60 10.29
C VAL A 60 -11.17 -10.33 11.65
N ARG A 61 -12.45 -9.95 11.65
CA ARG A 61 -13.20 -9.72 12.90
C ARG A 61 -13.34 -11.00 13.70
N ASP A 62 -13.60 -12.10 12.99
CA ASP A 62 -13.63 -13.47 13.49
C ASP A 62 -12.23 -14.09 13.46
N LYS A 63 -12.16 -15.40 13.28
CA LYS A 63 -10.90 -16.15 13.20
C LYS A 63 -10.37 -16.13 11.77
N SER A 64 -9.12 -15.69 11.61
CA SER A 64 -8.42 -15.77 10.32
C SER A 64 -8.32 -17.20 9.79
N THR A 65 -8.52 -17.36 8.49
CA THR A 65 -8.36 -18.63 7.75
C THR A 65 -7.43 -18.43 6.56
N VAL A 66 -7.11 -19.50 5.83
CA VAL A 66 -6.26 -19.42 4.63
C VAL A 66 -6.95 -18.62 3.51
N GLU A 67 -8.28 -18.63 3.49
CA GLU A 67 -9.15 -17.92 2.56
C GLU A 67 -9.38 -16.46 3.00
N THR A 68 -9.29 -16.20 4.31
CA THR A 68 -9.42 -14.86 4.90
C THR A 68 -8.21 -14.57 5.81
N PRO A 69 -7.00 -14.44 5.23
CA PRO A 69 -5.80 -14.17 5.99
C PRO A 69 -5.78 -12.72 6.50
N PRO A 70 -5.00 -12.39 7.54
CA PRO A 70 -4.70 -11.01 7.88
C PRO A 70 -4.04 -10.27 6.69
N ILE A 71 -4.18 -8.95 6.68
CA ILE A 71 -3.57 -8.10 5.65
C ILE A 71 -2.57 -7.17 6.34
N LEU A 72 -1.33 -7.16 5.85
CA LEU A 72 -0.27 -6.27 6.32
C LEU A 72 0.07 -5.30 5.19
N ILE A 73 0.06 -4.00 5.48
CA ILE A 73 0.32 -2.96 4.49
C ILE A 73 1.51 -2.13 4.95
N GLU A 74 2.41 -1.84 4.01
CA GLU A 74 3.63 -1.07 4.25
C GLU A 74 3.79 -0.01 3.16
N PHE A 75 4.06 1.22 3.57
CA PHE A 75 4.36 2.34 2.71
C PHE A 75 5.87 2.54 2.71
N GLN A 76 6.50 2.38 1.55
CA GLN A 76 7.95 2.46 1.43
C GLN A 76 8.33 3.48 0.37
N SER A 77 9.32 4.32 0.68
CA SER A 77 9.91 5.21 -0.33
C SER A 77 10.42 4.37 -1.49
N GLU A 78 11.29 3.39 -1.20
CA GLU A 78 11.84 2.47 -2.18
C GLU A 78 11.83 1.05 -1.62
N VAL A 79 11.63 0.07 -2.49
CA VAL A 79 11.72 -1.35 -2.14
C VAL A 79 13.14 -1.86 -2.32
N SER A 80 13.71 -2.36 -1.23
CA SER A 80 15.07 -2.91 -1.15
C SER A 80 15.09 -4.28 -0.46
N SER A 81 16.21 -4.98 -0.53
CA SER A 81 16.40 -6.26 0.18
C SER A 81 16.20 -6.15 1.70
N ASP A 82 16.59 -5.02 2.29
CA ASP A 82 16.44 -4.78 3.74
C ASP A 82 14.97 -4.67 4.14
N ILE A 83 14.18 -3.98 3.31
CA ILE A 83 12.73 -3.91 3.47
C ILE A 83 12.12 -5.30 3.33
N MET A 84 12.50 -6.08 2.31
CA MET A 84 11.98 -7.45 2.16
C MET A 84 12.31 -8.35 3.35
N GLY A 85 13.52 -8.23 3.91
CA GLY A 85 13.91 -8.92 5.14
C GLY A 85 13.07 -8.51 6.35
N ARG A 86 12.70 -7.23 6.45
CA ARG A 86 11.78 -6.72 7.49
C ARG A 86 10.36 -7.26 7.31
N LEU A 87 9.84 -7.25 6.10
CA LEU A 87 8.51 -7.79 5.77
C LEU A 87 8.40 -9.27 6.11
N ASN A 88 9.46 -10.05 5.86
CA ASN A 88 9.51 -11.46 6.27
C ASN A 88 9.33 -11.61 7.79
N ARG A 89 10.06 -10.83 8.59
CA ARG A 89 9.92 -10.83 10.07
C ARG A 89 8.51 -10.44 10.52
N TYR A 90 7.93 -9.40 9.92
CA TYR A 90 6.57 -8.97 10.23
C TYR A 90 5.55 -10.06 9.88
N SER A 91 5.74 -10.73 8.75
CA SER A 91 4.87 -11.82 8.31
C SER A 91 4.92 -13.02 9.26
N LEU A 92 6.10 -13.39 9.74
CA LEU A 92 6.26 -14.43 10.75
C LEU A 92 5.63 -14.03 12.09
N SER A 93 5.76 -12.77 12.50
CA SER A 93 5.08 -12.23 13.69
C SER A 93 3.57 -12.29 13.55
N CYS A 94 3.05 -11.92 12.37
CA CYS A 94 1.64 -12.00 12.02
C CYS A 94 1.15 -13.46 12.03
N LYS A 95 1.91 -14.40 11.45
CA LYS A 95 1.64 -15.84 11.51
C LYS A 95 1.60 -16.36 12.95
N GLY A 96 2.50 -15.91 13.81
CA GLY A 96 2.50 -16.25 15.24
C GLY A 96 1.24 -15.77 15.95
N ARG A 97 0.76 -14.56 15.63
CA ARG A 97 -0.42 -13.93 16.24
C ARG A 97 -1.75 -14.52 15.74
N TYR A 98 -1.88 -14.77 14.44
CA TYR A 98 -3.17 -15.15 13.83
C TYR A 98 -3.22 -16.60 13.32
N ASN A 99 -2.13 -17.34 13.47
CA ASN A 99 -1.98 -18.72 13.00
C ASN A 99 -2.20 -18.92 11.48
N VAL A 100 -2.17 -17.87 10.67
CA VAL A 100 -2.19 -17.91 9.20
C VAL A 100 -1.21 -16.87 8.65
N TYR A 101 -0.58 -17.17 7.51
CA TYR A 101 0.29 -16.19 6.84
C TYR A 101 -0.54 -15.03 6.28
N PRO A 102 -0.12 -13.77 6.45
CA PRO A 102 -0.84 -12.63 5.90
C PRO A 102 -0.67 -12.51 4.40
N ILE A 103 -1.53 -11.70 3.79
CA ILE A 103 -1.24 -11.04 2.52
C ILE A 103 -0.53 -9.73 2.83
N ILE A 104 0.60 -9.50 2.17
CA ILE A 104 1.40 -8.29 2.31
C ILE A 104 1.15 -7.40 1.10
N VAL A 105 0.90 -6.12 1.34
CA VAL A 105 0.76 -5.11 0.27
C VAL A 105 1.77 -4.00 0.51
N ILE A 106 2.62 -3.77 -0.48
CA ILE A 106 3.65 -2.75 -0.45
C ILE A 106 3.23 -1.61 -1.38
N PHE A 107 3.19 -0.39 -0.86
CA PHE A 107 3.12 0.81 -1.69
C PHE A 107 4.52 1.38 -1.86
N ALA A 108 5.10 1.19 -3.04
CA ALA A 108 6.43 1.65 -3.42
C ALA A 108 6.34 3.05 -4.06
N ILE A 109 6.50 4.08 -3.23
CA ILE A 109 6.24 5.48 -3.60
C ILE A 109 7.15 5.94 -4.74
N ASN A 110 8.45 5.68 -4.61
CA ASN A 110 9.49 5.99 -5.61
C ASN A 110 10.02 4.74 -6.33
N GLY A 111 9.34 3.59 -6.19
CA GLY A 111 9.71 2.34 -6.86
C GLY A 111 10.74 1.49 -6.10
N PHE A 112 11.81 1.08 -6.78
CA PHE A 112 12.79 0.12 -6.28
C PHE A 112 14.18 0.75 -6.11
N SER A 113 14.92 0.32 -5.09
CA SER A 113 16.30 0.78 -4.87
C SER A 113 17.31 0.17 -5.84
N SER A 114 16.90 -0.84 -6.62
CA SER A 114 17.74 -1.52 -7.61
C SER A 114 16.88 -2.21 -8.67
N VAL A 115 17.42 -2.31 -9.89
CA VAL A 115 16.78 -3.04 -11.00
C VAL A 115 16.70 -4.54 -10.70
N GLU A 116 17.66 -5.06 -9.94
CA GLU A 116 17.67 -6.44 -9.48
C GLU A 116 16.46 -6.73 -8.60
N ALA A 117 16.16 -5.86 -7.63
CA ALA A 117 14.97 -6.00 -6.79
C ALA A 117 13.67 -5.90 -7.60
N GLU A 118 13.61 -5.01 -8.58
CA GLU A 118 12.43 -4.87 -9.47
C GLU A 118 12.15 -6.14 -10.27
N LYS A 119 13.19 -6.80 -10.81
CA LYS A 119 13.06 -8.01 -11.64
C LYS A 119 12.49 -9.22 -10.90
N GLU A 120 12.58 -9.25 -9.57
CA GLU A 120 11.98 -10.31 -8.75
C GLU A 120 10.45 -10.22 -8.71
N PHE A 121 9.89 -9.05 -9.05
CA PHE A 121 8.46 -8.83 -9.08
C PHE A 121 7.90 -9.06 -10.48
N VAL A 122 6.84 -9.86 -10.56
CA VAL A 122 6.15 -10.19 -11.81
C VAL A 122 4.74 -9.59 -11.81
N GLY A 123 4.30 -9.11 -12.97
CA GLY A 123 2.95 -8.56 -13.13
C GLY A 123 1.86 -9.63 -12.95
N VAL A 124 0.76 -9.25 -12.30
CA VAL A 124 -0.43 -10.10 -12.16
C VAL A 124 -1.41 -9.77 -13.28
N SER A 125 -1.77 -10.78 -14.09
CA SER A 125 -2.68 -10.57 -15.23
C SER A 125 -4.02 -9.98 -14.78
N GLY A 126 -4.44 -8.89 -15.43
CA GLY A 126 -5.71 -8.21 -15.15
C GLY A 126 -5.73 -7.43 -13.83
N SER A 127 -4.58 -7.15 -13.22
CA SER A 127 -4.48 -6.51 -11.91
C SER A 127 -3.33 -5.47 -11.85
N PRO A 128 -3.48 -4.37 -11.10
CA PRO A 128 -2.42 -3.36 -10.93
C PRO A 128 -1.26 -3.82 -10.01
N PHE A 129 -1.34 -5.04 -9.45
CA PHE A 129 -0.32 -5.57 -8.56
C PHE A 129 0.84 -6.20 -9.32
N LEU A 130 2.05 -5.92 -8.85
CA LEU A 130 3.19 -6.80 -9.04
C LEU A 130 3.26 -7.79 -7.87
N LYS A 131 3.84 -8.97 -8.08
CA LYS A 131 3.94 -10.04 -7.08
C LYS A 131 5.34 -10.64 -7.05
N ILE A 132 5.84 -10.94 -5.86
CA ILE A 132 7.08 -11.69 -5.65
C ILE A 132 6.78 -13.07 -5.06
N ASP A 133 7.67 -14.05 -5.29
CA ASP A 133 7.57 -15.34 -4.62
C ASP A 133 7.64 -15.15 -3.09
N SER A 134 6.61 -15.66 -2.44
CA SER A 134 6.36 -15.49 -1.01
C SER A 134 6.17 -16.82 -0.28
N LYS A 135 6.47 -17.93 -0.96
CA LYS A 135 6.26 -19.26 -0.42
C LYS A 135 6.97 -19.42 0.93
N PHE A 136 6.25 -20.00 1.89
CA PHE A 136 6.70 -20.25 3.26
C PHE A 136 6.85 -19.03 4.18
N TRP A 137 6.60 -17.82 3.70
CA TRP A 137 6.67 -16.64 4.57
C TRP A 137 5.51 -15.67 4.42
N ALA A 138 4.72 -15.68 3.34
CA ALA A 138 3.44 -14.98 3.26
C ALA A 138 2.42 -15.79 2.43
N LYS A 139 1.14 -15.41 2.48
CA LYS A 139 0.12 -15.96 1.58
C LYS A 139 0.33 -15.42 0.16
N ASP A 140 0.48 -14.10 0.07
CA ASP A 140 0.90 -13.36 -1.12
C ASP A 140 1.69 -12.13 -0.67
N CYS A 141 2.63 -11.66 -1.49
CA CYS A 141 3.32 -10.40 -1.32
C CYS A 141 3.16 -9.58 -2.60
N LEU A 142 2.30 -8.56 -2.51
CA LEU A 142 1.85 -7.72 -3.60
C LEU A 142 2.49 -6.34 -3.49
N LEU A 143 2.70 -5.69 -4.63
CA LEU A 143 3.30 -4.36 -4.71
C LEU A 143 2.53 -3.48 -5.69
N ILE A 144 2.37 -2.22 -5.31
CA ILE A 144 1.90 -1.12 -6.15
C ILE A 144 3.00 -0.08 -6.26
N SER A 145 3.28 0.34 -7.49
CA SER A 145 4.17 1.46 -7.83
C SER A 145 3.54 2.29 -8.93
N GLN A 146 4.12 3.45 -9.24
CA GLN A 146 3.66 4.28 -10.38
C GLN A 146 3.61 3.45 -11.67
N ASN A 147 4.70 2.75 -11.99
CA ASN A 147 4.80 1.92 -13.19
C ASN A 147 3.73 0.82 -13.24
N SER A 148 3.33 0.25 -12.08
CA SER A 148 2.36 -0.85 -12.06
C SER A 148 0.92 -0.38 -12.29
N ILE A 149 0.61 0.87 -11.97
CA ILE A 149 -0.73 1.45 -12.12
C ILE A 149 -0.94 2.21 -13.42
N ASP A 150 0.11 2.56 -14.17
CA ASP A 150 0.03 3.38 -15.39
C ASP A 150 -0.95 2.84 -16.44
N ALA A 151 -1.10 1.52 -16.55
CA ALA A 151 -2.07 0.91 -17.47
C ALA A 151 -3.54 1.02 -16.98
N TYR A 152 -3.75 1.40 -15.72
CA TYR A 152 -5.04 1.38 -15.03
C TYR A 152 -5.57 2.79 -14.73
N ILE A 153 -4.73 3.84 -14.77
CA ILE A 153 -5.12 5.23 -14.48
C ILE A 153 -6.09 5.85 -15.50
N SER A 154 -6.26 5.22 -16.66
CA SER A 154 -7.21 5.67 -17.70
C SER A 154 -8.64 5.13 -17.51
N GLN A 155 -8.85 4.24 -16.53
CA GLN A 155 -10.17 3.67 -16.25
C GLN A 155 -11.03 4.66 -15.45
N THR A 156 -12.31 4.77 -15.80
CA THR A 156 -13.26 5.64 -15.09
C THR A 156 -14.54 4.87 -14.74
N PRO A 157 -14.93 4.78 -13.45
CA PRO A 157 -14.20 5.31 -12.28
C PRO A 157 -12.90 4.53 -12.02
N LEU A 158 -11.92 5.18 -11.39
CA LEU A 158 -10.71 4.50 -10.96
C LEU A 158 -11.03 3.44 -9.89
N ASP A 159 -10.38 2.29 -10.01
CA ASP A 159 -10.37 1.29 -8.94
C ASP A 159 -9.77 1.90 -7.67
N HIS A 160 -10.31 1.53 -6.50
CA HIS A 160 -9.91 2.11 -5.21
C HIS A 160 -8.41 1.96 -4.93
N ILE A 161 -7.81 0.81 -5.29
CA ILE A 161 -6.39 0.57 -5.05
C ILE A 161 -5.51 1.35 -6.04
N VAL A 162 -6.00 1.53 -7.27
CA VAL A 162 -5.32 2.33 -8.31
C VAL A 162 -5.34 3.80 -7.93
N ALA A 163 -6.48 4.32 -7.46
CA ALA A 163 -6.61 5.70 -7.01
C ALA A 163 -5.72 5.99 -5.78
N LEU A 164 -5.64 5.06 -4.82
CA LEU A 164 -4.72 5.16 -3.69
C LEU A 164 -3.26 5.12 -4.14
N GLY A 165 -2.90 4.16 -5.01
CA GLY A 165 -1.56 4.06 -5.59
C GLY A 165 -1.15 5.37 -6.26
N TYR A 166 -1.99 5.88 -7.16
CA TYR A 166 -1.77 7.13 -7.89
C TYR A 166 -1.57 8.31 -6.96
N PHE A 167 -2.41 8.43 -5.92
CA PHE A 167 -2.29 9.50 -4.94
C PHE A 167 -0.95 9.45 -4.19
N LEU A 168 -0.50 8.25 -3.80
CA LEU A 168 0.74 8.08 -3.05
C LEU A 168 1.98 8.29 -3.94
N THR A 169 1.98 7.79 -5.17
CA THR A 169 3.16 7.77 -6.04
C THR A 169 3.40 9.08 -6.78
N ILE A 170 2.35 9.88 -7.03
CA ILE A 170 2.51 11.19 -7.66
C ILE A 170 3.13 12.24 -6.72
N GLY A 171 3.18 11.96 -5.41
CA GLY A 171 3.83 12.81 -4.42
C GLY A 171 3.29 14.25 -4.33
N SER A 172 2.11 14.53 -4.90
CA SER A 172 1.61 15.90 -4.98
C SER A 172 1.02 16.36 -3.66
N LEU A 173 1.68 17.36 -3.07
CA LEU A 173 1.24 18.09 -1.88
C LEU A 173 -0.01 18.96 -2.12
N SER A 174 -0.43 19.10 -3.37
CA SER A 174 -1.57 19.91 -3.75
C SER A 174 -2.46 19.15 -4.72
N LEU A 175 -3.65 18.84 -4.24
CA LEU A 175 -4.70 18.15 -5.00
C LEU A 175 -5.14 18.92 -6.25
N ASN A 176 -4.79 20.20 -6.35
CA ASN A 176 -5.08 21.05 -7.50
C ASN A 176 -4.19 20.76 -8.73
N THR A 177 -3.05 20.10 -8.53
CA THR A 177 -2.11 19.72 -9.60
C THR A 177 -2.28 18.27 -10.07
N LEU A 178 -3.17 17.50 -9.45
CA LEU A 178 -3.51 16.15 -9.92
C LEU A 178 -4.26 16.23 -11.25
N GLU A 179 -3.77 15.46 -12.23
CA GLU A 179 -4.38 15.35 -13.56
C GLU A 179 -5.83 14.81 -13.46
N TYR A 180 -6.05 13.84 -12.57
CA TYR A 180 -7.36 13.21 -12.32
C TYR A 180 -8.13 13.78 -11.12
N LYS A 181 -7.93 15.06 -10.75
CA LYS A 181 -8.62 15.70 -9.61
C LYS A 181 -10.15 15.70 -9.68
N LEU A 182 -10.73 15.49 -10.86
CA LEU A 182 -12.17 15.40 -11.06
C LEU A 182 -12.74 13.99 -10.88
N ASP A 183 -11.90 12.95 -10.79
CA ASP A 183 -12.35 11.59 -10.50
C ASP A 183 -12.92 11.51 -9.08
N HIS A 184 -14.11 10.90 -8.95
CA HIS A 184 -14.84 10.88 -7.69
C HIS A 184 -14.16 10.00 -6.62
N THR A 185 -13.43 8.95 -7.02
CA THR A 185 -12.64 8.13 -6.12
C THR A 185 -11.43 8.92 -5.63
N VAL A 186 -10.71 9.62 -6.52
CA VAL A 186 -9.59 10.52 -6.14
C VAL A 186 -10.07 11.64 -5.21
N GLN A 187 -11.26 12.20 -5.41
CA GLN A 187 -11.86 13.19 -4.50
C GLN A 187 -12.26 12.60 -3.13
N LEU A 188 -12.60 11.32 -3.06
CA LEU A 188 -12.86 10.64 -1.79
C LEU A 188 -11.55 10.50 -0.98
N TRP A 189 -10.46 10.11 -1.66
CA TRP A 189 -9.13 10.09 -1.07
C TRP A 189 -8.70 11.50 -0.64
N ARG A 190 -8.95 12.52 -1.48
CA ARG A 190 -8.73 13.95 -1.17
C ARG A 190 -9.32 14.36 0.17
N ASN A 191 -10.63 14.18 0.34
CA ASN A 191 -11.33 14.67 1.51
C ASN A 191 -10.90 13.93 2.78
N THR A 192 -10.50 12.66 2.66
CA THR A 192 -10.01 11.86 3.79
C THR A 192 -8.67 12.39 4.31
N PHE A 193 -7.71 12.67 3.42
CA PHE A 193 -6.40 13.20 3.83
C PHE A 193 -6.48 14.62 4.40
N ASP A 194 -7.32 15.48 3.82
CA ASP A 194 -7.54 16.85 4.32
C ASP A 194 -8.17 16.88 5.73
N LEU A 195 -8.99 15.88 6.08
CA LEU A 195 -9.58 15.72 7.42
C LEU A 195 -8.56 15.22 8.45
N ILE A 196 -7.52 14.50 8.01
CA ILE A 196 -6.47 13.97 8.87
C ILE A 196 -5.43 15.04 9.19
N GLN A 197 -5.09 15.94 8.26
CA GLN A 197 -4.11 17.01 8.52
C GLN A 197 -4.65 18.18 9.35
N LYS A 198 -5.96 18.26 9.58
CA LYS A 198 -6.61 19.34 10.35
C LYS A 198 -6.89 18.99 11.82
N ASN A 199 -6.54 17.77 12.26
CA ASN A 199 -6.68 17.30 13.64
C ASN A 199 -5.32 16.88 14.20
#